data_AF-A0A816TR30-F1
#
_entry.id   AF-A0A816TR30-F1
#
_cell.length_a   1.000
_cell.length_b   1.000
_cell.length_c   1.000
_cell.angle_alpha   90.00
_cell.angle_beta   90.00
_cell.angle_gamma   90.00
#
_symmetry.space_group_name_H-M   'P 1'
#
loop_
_entity.id
_entity.type
_entity.pdbx_description
1 polymer ?
#
loop_
_entity_poly.entity_id
_entity_poly.type
_entity_poly.pdbx_seq_one_letter_code
_entity_poly.pdbx_strand_id
1 'polypeptide(L)'
;MSQLKDQTTRQLYQGRIELNSKKLHSTCNLDEHAAQIEKAVKEALQAIVTLKKTPKTPWISDQTLDLADKKRKAKQIKHLSVDNIKEYKNLCNKVKHSARQDKEKWIQD
;
A
#
# COMPACT_ATOMS: atom_id res chain seq x y z
N MET A 1 -1.21 13.08 -15.48
CA MET A 1 -1.82 13.59 -14.22
C MET A 1 -3.34 13.40 -14.22
N SER A 2 -3.85 12.16 -14.07
CA SER A 2 -5.31 11.89 -14.11
C SER A 2 -5.79 11.01 -12.94
N GLN A 3 -5.11 11.06 -11.80
CA GLN A 3 -5.48 10.28 -10.59
C GLN A 3 -6.33 11.06 -9.57
N LEU A 4 -6.66 12.33 -9.82
CA LEU A 4 -7.39 13.23 -8.89
C LEU A 4 -8.85 13.49 -9.30
N LYS A 5 -9.50 12.52 -9.96
CA LYS A 5 -10.92 12.60 -10.35
C LYS A 5 -11.89 12.05 -9.29
N ASP A 6 -11.39 11.29 -8.30
CA ASP A 6 -12.21 10.77 -7.20
C ASP A 6 -12.25 11.77 -6.03
N GLN A 7 -13.46 12.22 -5.67
CA GLN A 7 -13.68 13.24 -4.64
C GLN A 7 -13.24 12.75 -3.25
N THR A 8 -13.44 11.46 -2.97
CA THR A 8 -13.04 10.83 -1.71
C THR A 8 -11.52 10.81 -1.57
N THR A 9 -10.81 10.42 -2.64
CA THR A 9 -9.34 10.48 -2.73
C THR A 9 -8.81 11.90 -2.51
N ARG A 10 -9.49 12.90 -3.07
CA ARG A 10 -9.11 14.31 -2.90
C ARG A 10 -9.26 14.78 -1.44
N GLN A 11 -10.36 14.44 -0.79
CA GLN A 11 -10.61 14.79 0.62
C GLN A 11 -9.60 14.12 1.56
N LEU A 12 -9.30 12.84 1.33
CA LEU A 12 -8.26 12.14 2.08
C LEU A 12 -6.88 12.80 1.89
N TYR A 13 -6.58 13.27 0.69
CA TYR A 13 -5.32 13.96 0.37
C TYR A 13 -5.21 15.31 1.06
N GLN A 14 -6.26 16.11 1.01
CA GLN A 14 -6.32 17.37 1.73
C GLN A 14 -6.14 17.16 3.24
N GLY A 15 -6.89 16.24 3.85
CA GLY A 15 -6.74 15.95 5.28
C GLY A 15 -5.35 15.47 5.67
N ARG A 16 -4.66 14.72 4.80
CA ARG A 16 -3.29 14.26 5.06
C ARG A 16 -2.26 15.38 4.93
N ILE A 17 -2.41 16.26 3.95
CA ILE A 17 -1.58 17.45 3.81
C ILE A 17 -1.73 18.36 5.02
N GLU A 18 -2.96 18.59 5.50
CA GLU A 18 -3.21 19.40 6.70
C GLU A 18 -2.60 18.79 7.97
N LEU A 19 -2.64 17.47 8.12
CA LEU A 19 -1.97 16.79 9.23
C LEU A 19 -0.44 16.91 9.15
N ASN A 20 0.11 16.82 7.96
CA ASN A 20 1.56 16.93 7.76
C ASN A 20 2.04 18.38 7.89
N SER A 21 1.24 19.37 7.44
CA SER A 21 1.59 20.79 7.55
C SER A 21 1.63 21.27 9.00
N LYS A 22 0.76 20.74 9.87
CA LYS A 22 0.80 20.99 11.33
C LYS A 22 2.09 20.51 12.01
N LYS A 23 2.85 19.62 11.38
CA LYS A 23 4.13 19.11 11.87
C LYS A 23 5.34 19.86 11.33
N LEU A 24 5.11 20.82 10.42
CA LEU A 24 6.18 21.68 9.92
C LEU A 24 6.59 22.64 11.03
N HIS A 25 7.89 22.73 11.28
CA HIS A 25 8.44 23.67 12.24
C HIS A 25 8.99 24.87 11.48
N SER A 26 8.81 26.07 12.03
CA SER A 26 9.42 27.27 11.46
C SER A 26 10.94 27.14 11.51
N THR A 27 11.59 27.10 10.34
CA THR A 27 13.05 27.09 10.18
C THR A 27 13.54 28.46 9.74
N CYS A 28 14.75 28.85 10.16
CA CYS A 28 15.38 30.09 9.69
C CYS A 28 15.85 30.02 8.23
N ASN A 29 16.01 28.81 7.68
CA ASN A 29 16.48 28.59 6.32
C ASN A 29 15.31 28.26 5.37
N LEU A 30 15.22 29.00 4.27
CA LEU A 30 14.19 28.84 3.24
C LEU A 30 14.30 27.49 2.54
N ASP A 31 15.52 27.01 2.28
CA ASP A 31 15.76 25.74 1.58
C ASP A 31 15.35 24.55 2.45
N GLU A 32 15.61 24.62 3.75
CA GLU A 32 15.16 23.61 4.71
C GLU A 32 13.64 23.60 4.83
N HIS A 33 13.01 24.78 4.83
CA HIS A 33 11.56 24.90 4.87
C HIS A 33 10.92 24.30 3.61
N ALA A 34 11.49 24.59 2.43
CA ALA A 34 11.05 24.02 1.16
C ALA A 34 11.19 22.49 1.14
N ALA A 35 12.30 21.95 1.66
CA ALA A 35 12.52 20.51 1.76
C ALA A 35 11.51 19.83 2.72
N GLN A 36 11.13 20.49 3.82
CA GLN A 36 10.11 19.97 4.74
C GLN A 36 8.72 19.92 4.08
N ILE A 37 8.35 20.96 3.31
CA ILE A 37 7.09 20.98 2.55
C ILE A 37 7.09 19.87 1.48
N GLU A 38 8.18 19.73 0.73
CA GLU A 38 8.29 18.69 -0.31
C GLU A 38 8.15 17.29 0.30
N LYS A 39 8.77 17.06 1.46
CA LYS A 39 8.63 15.82 2.22
C LYS A 39 7.18 15.59 2.66
N ALA A 40 6.53 16.60 3.24
CA ALA A 40 5.14 16.50 3.68
C ALA A 40 4.17 16.16 2.53
N VAL A 41 4.41 16.75 1.34
CA VAL A 41 3.64 16.46 0.12
C VAL A 41 3.90 15.04 -0.38
N LYS A 42 5.16 14.60 -0.42
CA LYS A 42 5.53 13.22 -0.83
C LYS A 42 4.94 12.17 0.11
N GLU A 43 4.95 12.41 1.42
CA GLU A 43 4.37 11.51 2.43
C GLU A 43 2.85 11.42 2.29
N ALA A 44 2.16 12.55 2.06
CA ALA A 44 0.72 12.55 1.82
C ALA A 44 0.36 11.82 0.52
N LEU A 45 1.15 12.03 -0.54
CA LEU A 45 1.03 11.30 -1.80
C LEU A 45 1.26 9.80 -1.60
N GLN A 46 2.30 9.36 -0.90
CA GLN A 46 2.56 7.94 -0.68
C GLN A 46 1.45 7.26 0.14
N ALA A 47 0.94 7.93 1.17
CA ALA A 47 -0.15 7.42 2.01
C ALA A 47 -1.46 7.22 1.23
N ILE A 48 -1.61 7.93 0.12
CA ILE A 48 -2.82 7.90 -0.69
C ILE A 48 -2.61 7.10 -1.96
N VAL A 49 -1.48 7.21 -2.64
CA VAL A 49 -1.15 6.38 -3.80
C VAL A 49 -1.00 4.89 -3.44
N THR A 50 -0.96 4.52 -2.15
CA THR A 50 -1.35 3.16 -1.71
C THR A 50 -2.81 2.77 -2.02
N LEU A 51 -3.54 3.62 -2.75
CA LEU A 51 -4.89 3.50 -3.27
C LEU A 51 -5.09 2.19 -4.04
N LYS A 52 -5.94 1.36 -3.42
CA LYS A 52 -6.71 0.25 -3.97
C LYS A 52 -5.89 -0.69 -4.86
N LYS A 53 -5.46 -1.79 -4.23
CA LYS A 53 -5.13 -3.01 -4.96
C LYS A 53 -6.40 -3.45 -5.68
N THR A 54 -6.58 -3.03 -6.92
CA THR A 54 -7.68 -3.56 -7.73
C THR A 54 -7.29 -4.99 -8.09
N PRO A 55 -8.05 -6.00 -7.66
CA PRO A 55 -7.78 -7.36 -8.09
C PRO A 55 -7.90 -7.41 -9.62
N LYS A 56 -6.92 -8.04 -10.29
CA LYS A 56 -7.00 -8.26 -11.75
C LYS A 56 -8.17 -9.16 -12.14
N THR A 57 -8.57 -10.02 -11.22
CA THR A 57 -9.67 -10.98 -11.36
C THR A 57 -10.76 -10.59 -10.38
N PRO A 58 -12.01 -10.35 -10.82
CA PRO A 58 -13.06 -9.76 -9.98
C PRO A 58 -13.40 -10.59 -8.73
N TRP A 59 -13.16 -11.89 -8.79
CA TRP A 59 -13.42 -12.83 -7.71
C TRP A 59 -12.32 -12.92 -6.64
N ILE A 60 -11.16 -12.28 -6.84
CA ILE A 60 -10.10 -12.27 -5.83
C ILE A 60 -10.41 -11.21 -4.77
N SER A 61 -10.41 -11.64 -3.51
CA SER A 61 -10.65 -10.76 -2.37
C SER A 61 -9.43 -9.88 -2.03
N ASP A 62 -9.68 -8.76 -1.36
CA ASP A 62 -8.63 -7.89 -0.82
C ASP A 62 -7.68 -8.64 0.12
N GLN A 63 -8.19 -9.61 0.89
CA GLN A 63 -7.39 -10.48 1.75
C GLN A 63 -6.34 -11.27 0.95
N THR A 64 -6.74 -11.86 -0.18
CA THR A 64 -5.80 -12.58 -1.05
C THR A 64 -4.78 -11.65 -1.69
N LEU A 65 -5.16 -10.41 -2.03
CA LEU A 65 -4.22 -9.39 -2.53
C LEU A 65 -3.19 -9.00 -1.47
N ASP A 66 -3.60 -8.85 -0.21
CA ASP A 66 -2.70 -8.58 0.90
C ASP A 66 -1.69 -9.71 1.12
N LEU A 67 -2.13 -10.96 1.05
CA LEU A 67 -1.24 -12.12 1.11
C LEU A 67 -0.26 -12.15 -0.06
N ALA A 68 -0.71 -11.80 -1.27
CA ALA A 68 0.14 -11.73 -2.45
C ALA A 68 1.23 -10.65 -2.30
N ASP A 69 0.92 -9.52 -1.69
CA ASP A 69 1.91 -8.46 -1.42
C ASP A 69 2.90 -8.84 -0.33
N LYS A 70 2.43 -9.43 0.76
CA LYS A 70 3.33 -9.99 1.79
C LYS A 70 4.29 -10.99 1.16
N LYS A 71 3.81 -11.86 0.26
CA LYS A 71 4.65 -12.79 -0.52
C LYS A 71 5.66 -12.05 -1.40
N ARG A 72 5.29 -10.96 -2.09
CA ARG A 72 6.22 -10.17 -2.92
C ARG A 72 7.35 -9.58 -2.08
N LYS A 73 7.03 -9.01 -0.91
CA LYS A 73 8.03 -8.48 0.04
C LYS A 73 8.93 -9.60 0.56
N ALA A 74 8.35 -10.72 1.03
CA ALA A 74 9.11 -11.87 1.49
C ALA A 74 10.03 -12.45 0.41
N LYS A 75 9.63 -12.43 -0.88
CA LYS A 75 10.47 -12.88 -1.99
C LYS A 75 11.78 -12.10 -2.10
N GLN A 76 11.77 -10.81 -1.78
CA GLN A 76 12.97 -9.96 -1.86
C GLN A 76 14.00 -10.34 -0.79
N ILE A 77 13.54 -10.71 0.41
CA ILE A 77 14.40 -10.98 1.57
C ILE A 77 14.61 -12.47 1.87
N LYS A 78 13.97 -13.39 1.13
CA LYS A 78 14.01 -14.84 1.42
C LYS A 78 15.40 -15.44 1.42
N HIS A 79 16.35 -14.87 0.67
CA HIS A 79 17.70 -15.41 0.55
C HIS A 79 18.58 -15.09 1.77
N LEU A 80 18.12 -14.17 2.63
CA LEU A 80 18.91 -13.68 3.77
C LEU A 80 18.92 -14.65 4.96
N SER A 81 17.92 -15.51 5.10
CA SER A 81 17.86 -16.48 6.21
C SER A 81 16.96 -17.68 5.89
N VAL A 82 17.19 -18.80 6.58
CA VAL A 82 16.34 -20.01 6.49
C VAL A 82 14.91 -19.71 6.94
N ASP A 83 14.74 -18.84 7.94
CA ASP A 83 13.40 -18.47 8.43
C ASP A 83 12.64 -17.61 7.42
N ASN A 84 13.32 -16.71 6.69
CA ASN A 84 12.70 -15.96 5.60
C ASN A 84 12.29 -16.90 4.44
N ILE A 85 13.04 -17.99 4.19
CA ILE A 85 12.63 -19.03 3.23
C ILE A 85 11.36 -19.73 3.69
N LYS A 86 11.27 -20.12 4.97
CA LYS A 86 10.08 -20.75 5.54
C LYS A 86 8.88 -19.81 5.46
N GLU A 87 9.04 -18.55 5.82
CA GLU A 87 7.99 -17.54 5.73
C GLU A 87 7.50 -17.37 4.28
N TYR A 88 8.43 -17.26 3.32
CA TYR A 88 8.06 -17.17 1.90
C TYR A 88 7.29 -18.41 1.41
N LYS A 89 7.69 -19.62 1.80
CA LYS A 89 6.97 -20.86 1.47
C LYS A 89 5.57 -20.89 2.09
N ASN A 90 5.45 -20.48 3.36
CA ASN A 90 4.18 -20.39 4.05
C ASN A 90 3.23 -19.39 3.38
N LEU A 91 3.75 -18.22 2.98
CA LEU A 91 2.99 -17.22 2.25
C LEU A 91 2.55 -17.73 0.87
N CYS A 92 3.38 -18.51 0.16
CA CYS A 92 2.98 -19.17 -1.09
C CYS A 92 1.75 -20.06 -0.89
N ASN A 93 1.75 -20.88 0.17
CA ASN A 93 0.65 -21.77 0.47
C ASN A 93 -0.62 -21.01 0.88
N LYS A 94 -0.49 -19.97 1.71
CA LYS A 94 -1.60 -19.11 2.13
C LYS A 94 -2.26 -18.41 0.94
N VAL A 95 -1.47 -17.84 0.03
CA VAL A 95 -2.01 -17.22 -1.21
C VAL A 95 -2.79 -18.23 -2.04
N LYS A 96 -2.23 -19.44 -2.23
CA LYS A 96 -2.88 -20.49 -3.03
C LYS A 96 -4.20 -20.95 -2.42
N HIS A 97 -4.25 -21.11 -1.09
CA HIS A 97 -5.46 -21.52 -0.39
C HIS A 97 -6.53 -20.42 -0.43
N SER A 98 -6.15 -19.19 -0.10
CA SER A 98 -7.06 -18.03 -0.12
C SER A 98 -7.68 -17.81 -1.51
N ALA A 99 -6.87 -17.89 -2.58
CA ALA A 99 -7.38 -17.77 -3.95
C ALA A 99 -8.35 -18.89 -4.36
N ARG A 100 -8.21 -20.11 -3.81
CA ARG A 100 -9.16 -21.20 -4.06
C ARG A 100 -10.50 -20.93 -3.38
N GLN A 101 -10.47 -20.50 -2.12
CA GLN A 101 -11.67 -20.14 -1.37
C GLN A 101 -12.42 -18.97 -2.01
N ASP A 102 -11.69 -17.95 -2.44
CA ASP A 102 -12.24 -16.82 -3.20
C ASP A 102 -12.97 -17.29 -4.47
N LYS A 103 -12.35 -18.21 -5.22
CA LYS A 103 -12.95 -18.76 -6.43
C LYS A 103 -14.18 -19.63 -6.15
N GLU A 104 -14.14 -20.45 -5.09
CA GLU A 104 -15.26 -21.30 -4.68
C GLU A 104 -16.48 -20.46 -4.29
N LYS A 105 -16.28 -19.41 -3.49
CA LYS A 105 -17.33 -18.46 -3.12
C LYS A 105 -17.96 -17.81 -4.36
N TRP A 106 -17.13 -17.33 -5.28
CA TRP A 106 -17.61 -16.72 -6.52
C TRP A 106 -18.40 -17.66 -7.44
N ILE A 107 -18.19 -18.98 -7.37
CA ILE A 107 -18.95 -19.95 -8.17
C ILE A 107 -20.29 -20.28 -7.48
N GLN A 108 -20.34 -20.19 -6.15
CA GLN A 108 -21.53 -20.49 -5.35
C GLN A 108 -22.51 -19.32 -5.27
N ASP A 109 -22.01 -18.09 -5.43
CA ASP A 109 -22.79 -16.85 -5.55
C ASP A 109 -23.34 -16.64 -6.98
#